data_AF-A0A517TY38-F1
#
_entry.id   AF-A0A517TY38-F1
#
_cell.length_a   1.000
_cell.length_b   1.000
_cell.length_c   1.000
_cell.angle_alpha   90.00
_cell.angle_beta   90.00
_cell.angle_gamma   90.00
#
_symmetry.space_group_name_H-M   'P 1'
#
loop_
_entity.id
_entity.type
_entity.pdbx_description
1 polymer ?
#
loop_
_entity_poly.entity_id
_entity_poly.type
_entity_poly.pdbx_seq_one_letter_code
_entity_poly.pdbx_strand_id
1 'polypeptide(L)'
;MHSVVAILSVLFNNGLVIWGLGWDDWSGPTALAVYWAETAIGTIFIALRIWLHRRLTRKRGHYRNQLGLQGNPSFLAGYLTTSVVFTFVHGVFVVAIFACIFKAAPDDDTMRWALLAIGLSQLIGFLFDLFGLRSRSFAWLKLVAGRGLARVFVVQLAIIFGMALAGLTGRNAAFGIPFAGLKLLVELGTAFTTEKPPQFDDGPAWLMWIMKKSFPNKDFAAELRVENAKRRREMANDELPQ
;
A
#
# COMPACT_ATOMS: atom_id res chain seq x y z
N MET A 1 14.30 8.28 13.50
CA MET A 1 13.48 9.44 13.08
C MET A 1 12.63 9.16 11.85
N HIS A 2 13.17 8.67 10.72
CA HIS A 2 12.36 8.39 9.51
C HIS A 2 11.17 7.44 9.70
N SER A 3 11.35 6.34 10.44
CA SER A 3 10.24 5.42 10.75
C SER A 3 9.16 6.08 11.62
N VAL A 4 9.53 7.05 12.46
CA VAL A 4 8.58 7.80 13.29
C VAL A 4 7.74 8.73 12.43
N VAL A 5 8.33 9.48 11.50
CA VAL A 5 7.58 10.34 10.58
C VAL A 5 6.64 9.52 9.69
N ALA A 6 7.09 8.37 9.19
CA ALA A 6 6.26 7.46 8.40
C ALA A 6 5.07 6.92 9.22
N ILE A 7 5.31 6.48 10.46
CA ILE A 7 4.26 6.01 11.37
C ILE A 7 3.29 7.15 11.71
N LEU A 8 3.80 8.34 12.03
CA LEU A 8 2.97 9.51 12.31
C LEU A 8 2.12 9.91 11.12
N SER A 9 2.65 9.86 9.90
CA SER A 9 1.89 10.17 8.68
C SER A 9 0.79 9.13 8.45
N VAL A 10 1.07 7.85 8.68
CA VAL A 10 0.07 6.77 8.60
C VAL A 10 -1.02 6.95 9.67
N LEU A 11 -0.62 7.24 10.91
CA LEU A 11 -1.55 7.48 12.01
C LEU A 11 -2.40 8.73 11.77
N PHE A 12 -1.80 9.80 11.26
CA PHE A 12 -2.51 11.04 10.94
C PHE A 12 -3.53 10.82 9.82
N ASN A 13 -3.13 10.21 8.70
CA ASN A 13 -4.05 10.02 7.57
C ASN A 13 -5.23 9.10 7.92
N ASN A 14 -4.97 8.00 8.63
CA ASN A 14 -6.06 7.10 9.07
C ASN A 14 -6.87 7.72 10.20
N GLY A 15 -6.21 8.41 11.13
CA GLY A 15 -6.85 9.12 12.24
C GLY A 15 -7.78 10.21 11.76
N LEU A 16 -7.42 10.96 10.71
CA LEU A 16 -8.25 11.99 10.09
C LEU A 16 -9.57 11.40 9.59
N VAL A 17 -9.53 10.28 8.87
CA VAL A 17 -10.73 9.63 8.33
C VAL A 17 -11.58 9.00 9.44
N ILE A 18 -10.95 8.38 10.45
CA ILE A 18 -11.67 7.81 11.61
C ILE A 18 -12.35 8.92 12.43
N TRP A 19 -11.63 10.01 12.68
CA TRP A 19 -12.14 11.18 13.38
C TRP A 19 -13.30 11.80 12.59
N GLY A 20 -13.12 12.00 11.28
CA GLY A 20 -14.15 12.51 10.38
C GLY A 20 -15.45 11.71 10.47
N LEU A 21 -15.36 10.39 10.37
CA LEU A 21 -16.52 9.49 10.45
C LEU A 21 -17.17 9.40 11.85
N GLY A 22 -16.38 9.57 12.92
CA GLY A 22 -16.85 9.34 14.29
C GLY A 22 -17.30 10.59 15.04
N TRP A 23 -16.73 11.75 14.72
CA TRP A 23 -16.90 12.99 15.49
C TRP A 23 -17.25 14.22 14.65
N ASP A 24 -16.99 14.22 13.34
CA ASP A 24 -17.19 15.38 12.44
C ASP A 24 -18.32 15.14 11.42
N ASP A 25 -19.18 14.15 11.69
CA ASP A 25 -20.33 13.74 10.87
C ASP A 25 -20.02 13.54 9.37
N TRP A 26 -18.79 13.11 9.04
CA TRP A 26 -18.44 12.86 7.65
C TRP A 26 -19.35 11.80 7.05
N SER A 27 -19.90 12.12 5.88
CA SER A 27 -20.66 11.15 5.12
C SER A 27 -19.76 9.99 4.66
N GLY A 28 -20.34 8.79 4.55
CA GLY A 28 -19.66 7.63 3.96
C GLY A 28 -19.04 7.92 2.57
N PRO A 29 -19.74 8.62 1.66
CA PRO A 29 -19.16 9.10 0.39
C PRO A 29 -17.91 9.96 0.56
N THR A 30 -17.95 10.94 1.47
CA THR A 30 -16.83 11.86 1.73
C THR A 30 -15.61 11.07 2.21
N ALA A 31 -15.77 10.20 3.19
CA ALA A 31 -14.67 9.38 3.72
C ALA A 31 -14.06 8.45 2.64
N LEU A 32 -14.91 7.84 1.80
CA LEU A 32 -14.45 6.98 0.71
C LEU A 32 -13.72 7.76 -0.40
N ALA A 33 -14.22 8.95 -0.75
CA ALA A 33 -13.59 9.82 -1.74
C ALA A 33 -12.21 10.30 -1.28
N VAL A 34 -12.12 10.76 -0.02
CA VAL A 34 -10.88 11.17 0.64
C VAL A 34 -9.86 10.03 0.65
N TYR A 35 -10.30 8.82 0.97
CA TYR A 35 -9.44 7.64 0.96
C TYR A 35 -8.92 7.29 -0.44
N TRP A 36 -9.79 7.33 -1.45
CA TRP A 36 -9.40 7.08 -2.83
C TRP A 36 -8.34 8.11 -3.28
N ALA A 37 -8.55 9.39 -2.94
CA ALA A 37 -7.61 10.44 -3.27
C ALA A 37 -6.28 10.31 -2.51
N GLU A 38 -6.29 9.93 -1.23
CA GLU A 38 -5.07 9.61 -0.46
C GLU A 38 -4.20 8.59 -1.21
N THR A 39 -4.86 7.57 -1.74
CA THR A 39 -4.21 6.48 -2.48
C THR A 39 -3.64 6.97 -3.82
N ALA A 40 -4.38 7.80 -4.55
CA ALA A 40 -3.95 8.38 -5.81
C ALA A 40 -2.72 9.29 -5.61
N ILE A 41 -2.77 10.19 -4.62
CA ILE A 41 -1.66 11.09 -4.30
C ILE A 41 -0.44 10.29 -3.83
N GLY A 42 -0.64 9.27 -2.98
CA GLY A 42 0.43 8.40 -2.50
C GLY A 42 1.15 7.66 -3.64
N THR A 43 0.40 7.22 -4.65
CA THR A 43 0.95 6.59 -5.86
C THR A 43 1.87 7.54 -6.63
N ILE A 44 1.48 8.80 -6.79
CA ILE A 44 2.30 9.82 -7.45
C ILE A 44 3.60 10.03 -6.69
N PHE A 45 3.55 10.19 -5.35
CA PHE A 45 4.75 10.37 -4.55
C PHE A 45 5.69 9.15 -4.58
N ILE A 46 5.16 7.92 -4.64
CA ILE A 46 6.00 6.73 -4.80
C ILE A 46 6.66 6.74 -6.18
N ALA A 47 5.92 7.04 -7.25
CA ALA A 47 6.49 7.17 -8.59
C ALA A 47 7.61 8.23 -8.64
N LEU A 48 7.41 9.38 -8.00
CA LEU A 48 8.42 10.42 -7.86
C LEU A 48 9.66 9.94 -7.10
N ARG A 49 9.48 9.20 -5.99
CA ARG A 49 10.61 8.59 -5.25
C ARG A 49 11.40 7.63 -6.14
N ILE A 50 10.72 6.79 -6.92
CA ILE A 50 11.37 5.86 -7.84
C ILE A 50 12.18 6.61 -8.89
N TRP A 51 11.59 7.62 -9.52
CA TRP A 51 12.24 8.43 -10.54
C TRP A 51 13.48 9.17 -9.99
N LEU A 52 13.36 9.82 -8.83
CA LEU A 52 14.47 10.51 -8.18
C LEU A 52 15.57 9.54 -7.76
N HIS A 53 15.20 8.42 -7.14
CA HIS A 53 16.17 7.40 -6.73
C HIS A 53 16.92 6.82 -7.93
N ARG A 54 16.23 6.60 -9.07
CA ARG A 54 16.86 6.18 -10.33
C ARG A 54 17.88 7.20 -10.82
N ARG A 55 17.52 8.48 -10.83
CA ARG A 55 18.39 9.57 -11.29
C ARG A 55 19.64 9.72 -10.41
N LEU A 56 19.50 9.50 -9.10
CA LEU A 56 20.57 9.66 -8.11
C LEU A 56 21.50 8.44 -8.01
N THR A 57 20.97 7.21 -8.15
CA THR A 57 21.74 5.99 -7.86
C THR A 57 22.09 5.15 -9.08
N ARG A 58 21.32 5.25 -10.18
CA ARG A 58 21.49 4.46 -11.41
C ARG A 58 21.67 2.94 -11.19
N LYS A 59 21.12 2.40 -10.10
CA LYS A 59 21.21 0.97 -9.76
C LYS A 59 20.52 0.09 -10.82
N ARG A 60 21.07 -1.10 -11.07
CA ARG A 60 20.57 -2.06 -12.07
C ARG A 60 19.11 -2.42 -11.90
N GLY A 61 18.64 -2.54 -10.65
CA GLY A 61 17.25 -2.91 -10.34
C GLY A 61 16.20 -2.01 -11.01
N HIS A 62 16.51 -0.74 -11.29
CA HIS A 62 15.59 0.21 -11.93
C HIS A 62 15.26 -0.13 -13.39
N TYR A 63 16.16 -0.82 -14.08
CA TYR A 63 16.10 -1.07 -15.53
C TYR A 63 15.50 -2.43 -15.88
N ARG A 64 14.93 -3.12 -14.89
CA ARG A 64 14.24 -4.39 -15.08
C ARG A 64 12.85 -4.28 -14.45
N ASN A 65 11.86 -4.88 -15.08
CA ASN A 65 10.56 -5.02 -14.44
C ASN A 65 10.65 -6.07 -13.32
N GLN A 66 10.34 -5.64 -12.10
CA GLN A 66 10.31 -6.49 -10.92
C GLN A 66 9.02 -6.29 -10.11
N LEU A 67 8.09 -5.49 -10.64
CA LEU A 67 6.90 -5.05 -9.94
C LEU A 67 5.80 -4.73 -10.94
N GLY A 68 4.64 -5.35 -10.73
CA GLY A 68 3.46 -5.10 -11.56
C GLY A 68 3.28 -6.08 -12.71
N LEU A 69 2.45 -5.68 -13.68
CA LEU A 69 2.11 -6.50 -14.86
C LEU A 69 3.36 -6.81 -15.70
N GLN A 70 3.45 -8.06 -16.19
CA GLN A 70 4.54 -8.52 -17.05
C GLN A 70 4.61 -7.73 -18.37
N GLY A 71 5.82 -7.56 -18.93
CA GLY A 71 6.03 -6.90 -20.23
C GLY A 71 6.56 -5.45 -20.18
N ASN A 72 6.62 -4.81 -19.01
CA ASN A 72 7.16 -3.45 -18.91
C ASN A 72 8.71 -3.39 -19.01
N PRO A 73 9.29 -2.32 -19.60
CA PRO A 73 10.74 -2.23 -19.82
C PRO A 73 11.54 -1.78 -18.59
N SER A 74 10.90 -1.25 -17.55
CA SER A 74 11.59 -0.73 -16.36
C SER A 74 10.74 -0.86 -15.10
N PHE A 75 11.39 -0.73 -13.94
CA PHE A 75 10.73 -0.78 -12.64
C PHE A 75 9.67 0.33 -12.48
N LEU A 76 10.01 1.55 -12.89
CA LEU A 76 9.08 2.69 -12.85
C LEU A 76 7.88 2.47 -13.76
N ALA A 77 8.10 1.95 -14.97
CA ALA A 77 7.02 1.65 -15.90
C ALA A 77 6.09 0.56 -15.36
N GLY A 78 6.65 -0.53 -14.81
CA GLY A 78 5.87 -1.60 -14.19
C GLY A 78 5.01 -1.10 -13.03
N TYR A 79 5.60 -0.27 -12.15
CA TYR A 79 4.89 0.37 -11.05
C TYR A 79 3.79 1.31 -11.55
N LEU A 80 4.10 2.24 -12.46
CA LEU A 80 3.12 3.22 -12.97
C LEU A 80 1.97 2.55 -13.69
N THR A 81 2.24 1.63 -14.62
CA THR A 81 1.21 0.91 -15.37
C THR A 81 0.26 0.20 -14.41
N THR A 82 0.82 -0.52 -13.43
CA THR A 82 0.01 -1.27 -12.47
C THR A 82 -0.80 -0.34 -11.58
N SER A 83 -0.14 0.65 -10.96
CA SER A 83 -0.82 1.56 -10.04
C SER A 83 -1.89 2.40 -10.74
N VAL A 84 -1.62 2.92 -11.95
CA VAL A 84 -2.61 3.70 -12.72
C VAL A 84 -3.81 2.84 -13.10
N VAL A 85 -3.60 1.63 -13.63
CA VAL A 85 -4.70 0.72 -13.97
C VAL A 85 -5.54 0.40 -12.73
N PHE A 86 -4.89 0.05 -11.61
CA PHE A 86 -5.62 -0.27 -10.38
C PHE A 86 -6.33 0.95 -9.77
N THR A 87 -5.70 2.12 -9.72
CA THR A 87 -6.33 3.36 -9.22
C THR A 87 -7.49 3.78 -10.09
N PHE A 88 -7.38 3.64 -11.41
CA PHE A 88 -8.46 3.94 -12.35
C PHE A 88 -9.65 2.99 -12.17
N VAL A 89 -9.40 1.68 -12.21
CA VAL A 89 -10.45 0.67 -11.96
C VAL A 89 -11.10 0.91 -10.60
N HIS A 90 -10.30 1.21 -9.57
CA HIS A 90 -10.81 1.55 -8.24
C HIS A 90 -11.69 2.81 -8.26
N GLY A 91 -11.30 3.85 -9.00
CA GLY A 91 -12.10 5.06 -9.16
C GLY A 91 -13.46 4.79 -9.78
N VAL A 92 -13.53 3.91 -10.80
CA VAL A 92 -14.80 3.48 -11.39
C VAL A 92 -15.70 2.80 -10.35
N PHE A 93 -15.14 1.93 -9.50
CA PHE A 93 -15.89 1.32 -8.39
C PHE A 93 -16.38 2.35 -7.37
N VAL A 94 -15.54 3.32 -6.99
CA VAL A 94 -15.92 4.38 -6.05
C VAL A 94 -17.10 5.21 -6.60
N VAL A 95 -17.05 5.59 -7.87
CA VAL A 95 -18.16 6.30 -8.54
C VAL A 95 -19.42 5.44 -8.56
N ALA A 96 -19.31 4.15 -8.87
CA ALA A 96 -20.45 3.23 -8.85
C ALA A 96 -21.05 3.10 -7.44
N ILE A 97 -20.23 3.09 -6.39
CA ILE A 97 -20.69 3.06 -5.00
C ILE A 97 -21.47 4.34 -4.64
N PHE A 98 -21.00 5.51 -5.08
CA PHE A 98 -21.72 6.77 -4.89
C PHE A 98 -23.09 6.74 -5.57
N ALA A 99 -23.16 6.23 -6.80
CA ALA A 99 -24.40 6.18 -7.56
C ALA A 99 -25.39 5.11 -7.04
N CYS A 100 -24.92 3.90 -6.74
CA CYS A 100 -25.79 2.75 -6.44
C CYS A 100 -26.13 2.61 -4.96
N ILE A 101 -25.19 2.92 -4.06
CA ILE A 101 -25.33 2.63 -2.63
C ILE A 101 -25.70 3.90 -1.88
N PHE A 102 -24.82 4.90 -1.90
CA PHE A 102 -25.03 6.11 -1.12
C PHE A 102 -26.08 7.03 -1.74
N LYS A 103 -26.23 6.98 -3.07
CA LYS A 103 -27.10 7.89 -3.85
C LYS A 103 -26.85 9.37 -3.48
N ALA A 104 -25.60 9.69 -3.17
CA ALA A 104 -25.16 10.99 -2.68
C ALA A 104 -23.73 11.23 -3.13
N ALA A 105 -23.43 12.50 -3.43
CA ALA A 105 -22.08 12.95 -3.72
C ALA A 105 -21.31 13.20 -2.41
N PRO A 106 -19.97 13.09 -2.43
CA PRO A 106 -19.14 13.57 -1.33
C PRO A 106 -19.31 15.08 -1.12
N ASP A 107 -19.12 15.52 0.13
CA ASP A 107 -19.16 16.92 0.50
C ASP A 107 -17.90 17.66 0.01
N ASP A 108 -18.08 18.72 -0.77
CA ASP A 108 -17.00 19.42 -1.47
C ASP A 108 -16.06 20.16 -0.52
N ASP A 109 -16.59 20.85 0.50
CA ASP A 109 -15.80 21.66 1.42
C ASP A 109 -14.95 20.78 2.34
N THR A 110 -15.55 19.74 2.92
CA THR A 110 -14.83 18.72 3.71
C THR A 110 -13.76 18.04 2.87
N MET A 111 -14.10 17.70 1.62
CA MET A 111 -13.15 17.03 0.73
C MET A 111 -11.95 17.93 0.41
N ARG A 112 -12.16 19.23 0.12
CA ARG A 112 -11.05 20.17 -0.12
C ARG A 112 -10.08 20.24 1.05
N TRP A 113 -10.58 20.38 2.27
CA TRP A 113 -9.74 20.43 3.47
C TRP A 113 -9.00 19.11 3.72
N ALA A 114 -9.69 17.99 3.59
CA ALA A 114 -9.10 16.68 3.76
C ALA A 114 -7.99 16.40 2.72
N LEU A 115 -8.22 16.77 1.46
CA LEU A 115 -7.24 16.64 0.38
C LEU A 115 -5.99 17.49 0.63
N LEU A 116 -6.16 18.72 1.11
CA LEU A 116 -5.04 19.58 1.48
C LEU A 116 -4.25 19.00 2.65
N ALA A 117 -4.93 18.54 3.70
CA ALA A 117 -4.29 17.95 4.87
C ALA A 117 -3.49 16.68 4.53
N ILE A 118 -4.08 15.78 3.74
CA ILE A 118 -3.44 14.54 3.30
C ILE A 118 -2.29 14.83 2.34
N GLY A 119 -2.49 15.75 1.39
CA GLY A 119 -1.46 16.18 0.46
C GLY A 119 -0.25 16.75 1.17
N LEU A 120 -0.46 17.63 2.16
CA LEU A 120 0.60 18.19 2.99
C LEU A 120 1.32 17.13 3.83
N SER A 121 0.57 16.23 4.48
CA SER A 121 1.12 15.11 5.25
C SER A 121 2.04 14.23 4.38
N GLN A 122 1.56 13.81 3.20
CA GLN A 122 2.35 12.98 2.29
C GLN A 122 3.54 13.72 1.68
N LEU A 123 3.38 15.03 1.40
CA LEU A 123 4.46 15.89 0.93
C LEU A 123 5.57 16.00 1.98
N ILE A 124 5.22 16.24 3.25
CA ILE A 124 6.19 16.29 4.35
C ILE A 124 6.94 14.96 4.43
N GLY A 125 6.22 13.83 4.45
CA GLY A 125 6.84 12.50 4.45
C GLY A 125 7.79 12.30 3.26
N PHE A 126 7.40 12.74 2.08
CA PHE A 126 8.24 12.69 0.87
C PHE A 126 9.49 13.56 0.97
N LEU A 127 9.39 14.79 1.49
CA LEU A 127 10.54 15.68 1.68
C LEU A 127 11.52 15.10 2.69
N PHE A 128 11.04 14.50 3.77
CA PHE A 128 11.89 13.80 4.74
C PHE A 128 12.60 12.59 4.14
N ASP A 129 11.92 11.83 3.27
CA ASP A 129 12.55 10.71 2.55
C ASP A 129 13.64 11.21 1.59
N LEU A 130 13.48 12.40 1.00
CA LEU A 130 14.40 12.97 0.03
C LEU A 130 15.80 13.18 0.61
N PHE A 131 15.91 13.63 1.86
CA PHE A 131 17.20 13.86 2.55
C PHE A 131 18.07 12.60 2.64
N GLY A 132 17.46 11.42 2.73
CA GLY A 132 18.17 10.14 2.81
C GLY A 132 18.15 9.33 1.51
N LEU A 133 17.47 9.81 0.47
CA LEU A 133 17.10 8.96 -0.67
C LEU A 133 18.31 8.36 -1.38
N ARG A 134 19.42 9.10 -1.51
CA ARG A 134 20.63 8.64 -2.22
C ARG A 134 21.34 7.48 -1.52
N SER A 135 21.29 7.39 -0.20
CA SER A 135 21.98 6.34 0.57
C SER A 135 21.13 5.08 0.76
N ARG A 136 19.86 5.10 0.33
CA ARG A 136 18.95 3.96 0.46
C ARG A 136 19.26 2.85 -0.54
N SER A 137 18.92 1.63 -0.13
CA SER A 137 18.96 0.45 -0.98
C SER A 137 17.84 0.50 -2.02
N PHE A 138 18.07 -0.10 -3.18
CA PHE A 138 16.99 -0.39 -4.12
C PHE A 138 15.96 -1.36 -3.50
N ALA A 139 16.39 -2.28 -2.65
CA ALA A 139 15.50 -3.17 -1.88
C ALA A 139 14.48 -2.40 -1.03
N TRP A 140 14.89 -1.32 -0.35
CA TRP A 140 13.97 -0.44 0.37
C TRP A 140 12.92 0.16 -0.56
N LEU A 141 13.33 0.67 -1.72
CA LEU A 141 12.41 1.26 -2.70
C LEU A 141 11.40 0.22 -3.22
N LYS A 142 11.87 -1.01 -3.46
CA LYS A 142 11.03 -2.15 -3.88
C LYS A 142 9.95 -2.45 -2.83
N LEU A 143 10.31 -2.42 -1.55
CA LEU A 143 9.37 -2.62 -0.45
C LEU A 143 8.35 -1.47 -0.35
N VAL A 144 8.79 -0.21 -0.45
CA VAL A 144 7.89 0.95 -0.42
C VAL A 144 6.89 0.89 -1.57
N ALA A 145 7.35 0.61 -2.78
CA ALA A 145 6.49 0.46 -3.95
C ALA A 145 5.50 -0.72 -3.81
N GLY A 146 5.98 -1.86 -3.32
CA GLY A 146 5.16 -3.05 -3.07
C GLY A 146 4.08 -2.82 -2.01
N ARG A 147 4.39 -2.10 -0.93
CA ARG A 147 3.40 -1.74 0.11
C ARG A 147 2.30 -0.84 -0.42
N GLY A 148 2.65 0.13 -1.25
CA GLY A 148 1.67 1.00 -1.92
C GLY A 148 0.65 0.18 -2.70
N LEU A 149 1.13 -0.76 -3.54
CA LEU A 149 0.26 -1.64 -4.32
C LEU A 149 -0.56 -2.61 -3.44
N ALA A 150 0.06 -3.21 -2.43
CA ALA A 150 -0.61 -4.14 -1.52
C ALA A 150 -1.76 -3.45 -0.76
N ARG A 151 -1.59 -2.19 -0.36
CA ARG A 151 -2.63 -1.38 0.29
C ARG A 151 -3.87 -1.25 -0.60
N VAL A 152 -3.69 -0.89 -1.87
CA VAL A 152 -4.81 -0.78 -2.83
C VAL A 152 -5.55 -2.11 -2.96
N PHE A 153 -4.80 -3.21 -3.08
CA PHE A 153 -5.38 -4.54 -3.23
C PHE A 153 -6.17 -4.99 -2.00
N VAL A 154 -5.60 -4.82 -0.80
CA VAL A 154 -6.29 -5.14 0.46
C VAL A 154 -7.56 -4.32 0.61
N VAL A 155 -7.50 -3.04 0.28
CA VAL A 155 -8.66 -2.18 0.39
C VAL A 155 -9.75 -2.56 -0.62
N GLN A 156 -9.38 -2.93 -1.85
CA GLN A 156 -10.35 -3.46 -2.80
C GLN A 156 -11.04 -4.71 -2.27
N LEU A 157 -10.30 -5.65 -1.66
CA LEU A 157 -10.91 -6.82 -1.02
C LEU A 157 -11.83 -6.41 0.13
N ALA A 158 -11.40 -5.48 0.99
CA ALA A 158 -12.19 -5.02 2.12
C ALA A 158 -13.48 -4.30 1.66
N ILE A 159 -13.42 -3.53 0.56
CA ILE A 159 -14.59 -2.88 -0.03
C ILE A 159 -15.50 -3.92 -0.67
N ILE A 160 -14.98 -4.87 -1.45
CA ILE A 160 -15.78 -5.95 -2.09
C ILE A 160 -16.49 -6.81 -1.02
N PHE A 161 -15.76 -7.30 -0.02
CA PHE A 161 -16.35 -8.12 1.05
C PHE A 161 -17.25 -7.30 1.97
N GLY A 162 -16.88 -6.06 2.27
CA GLY A 162 -17.72 -5.15 3.03
C GLY A 162 -19.02 -4.84 2.30
N MET A 163 -18.99 -4.66 0.97
CA MET A 163 -20.18 -4.47 0.13
C MET A 163 -21.06 -5.72 0.10
N ALA A 164 -20.46 -6.91 -0.02
CA ALA A 164 -21.19 -8.17 0.05
C ALA A 164 -21.93 -8.31 1.41
N LEU A 165 -21.27 -7.96 2.51
CA LEU A 165 -21.88 -7.97 3.85
C LEU A 165 -22.94 -6.89 4.05
N ALA A 166 -22.72 -5.67 3.55
CA ALA A 166 -23.66 -4.56 3.66
C ALA A 166 -24.94 -4.82 2.85
N GLY A 167 -24.81 -5.38 1.64
CA GLY A 167 -25.95 -5.80 0.82
C GLY A 167 -26.81 -6.89 1.47
N LEU A 168 -26.19 -7.73 2.30
CA LEU A 168 -26.90 -8.76 3.08
C LEU A 168 -27.58 -8.20 4.35
N THR A 169 -27.08 -7.09 4.91
CA THR A 169 -27.50 -6.58 6.24
C THR A 169 -28.31 -5.29 6.20
N GLY A 170 -28.35 -4.57 5.07
CA GLY A 170 -29.22 -3.41 4.85
C GLY A 170 -28.88 -2.16 5.66
N ARG A 171 -27.73 -2.12 6.36
CA ARG A 171 -27.29 -0.98 7.19
C ARG A 171 -26.08 -0.27 6.59
N ASN A 172 -26.34 0.80 5.83
CA ASN A 172 -25.33 1.56 5.09
C ASN A 172 -24.33 2.33 5.99
N ALA A 173 -24.73 2.74 7.20
CA ALA A 173 -23.89 3.53 8.11
C ALA A 173 -22.85 2.72 8.90
N ALA A 174 -23.00 1.38 8.98
CA ALA A 174 -22.09 0.51 9.75
C ALA A 174 -20.81 0.12 8.98
N PHE A 175 -20.63 0.62 7.75
CA PHE A 175 -19.57 0.20 6.83
C PHE A 175 -18.21 0.89 7.08
N GLY A 176 -18.21 2.18 7.43
CA GLY A 176 -16.98 2.98 7.47
C GLY A 176 -16.01 2.61 8.60
N ILE A 177 -16.52 2.30 9.78
CA ILE A 177 -15.70 2.09 10.99
C ILE A 177 -14.93 0.76 10.95
N PRO A 178 -15.55 -0.41 10.68
CA PRO A 178 -14.81 -1.67 10.59
C PRO A 178 -13.80 -1.67 9.44
N PHE A 179 -14.15 -1.02 8.33
CA PHE A 179 -13.27 -0.85 7.18
C PHE A 179 -12.03 -0.01 7.53
N ALA A 180 -12.21 1.16 8.15
CA ALA A 180 -11.10 2.01 8.59
C ALA A 180 -10.21 1.29 9.61
N GLY A 181 -10.81 0.52 10.54
CA GLY A 181 -10.07 -0.29 11.51
C GLY A 181 -9.24 -1.41 10.87
N LEU A 182 -9.83 -2.18 9.95
CA LEU A 182 -9.11 -3.24 9.23
C LEU A 182 -7.96 -2.68 8.37
N LYS A 183 -8.21 -1.56 7.69
CA LYS A 183 -7.19 -0.84 6.93
C LYS A 183 -6.03 -0.43 7.84
N LEU A 184 -6.33 0.20 8.98
CA LEU A 184 -5.32 0.62 9.95
C LEU A 184 -4.47 -0.56 10.43
N LEU A 185 -5.10 -1.70 10.75
CA LEU A 185 -4.40 -2.91 11.19
C LEU A 185 -3.44 -3.43 10.11
N VAL A 186 -3.85 -3.44 8.85
CA VAL A 186 -2.99 -3.87 7.74
C VAL A 186 -1.86 -2.87 7.50
N GLU A 187 -2.14 -1.58 7.56
CA GLU A 187 -1.12 -0.55 7.38
C GLU A 187 -0.10 -0.54 8.50
N LEU A 188 -0.52 -0.72 9.74
CA LEU A 188 0.39 -0.89 10.88
C LEU A 188 1.22 -2.18 10.72
N GLY A 189 0.58 -3.31 10.39
CA GLY A 189 1.27 -4.58 10.19
C GLY A 189 2.34 -4.51 9.09
N THR A 190 2.08 -3.77 8.01
CA THR A 190 3.07 -3.55 6.95
C THR A 190 4.13 -2.51 7.29
N ALA A 191 3.82 -1.49 8.12
CA ALA A 191 4.77 -0.46 8.55
C ALA A 191 5.95 -1.04 9.35
N PHE A 192 5.74 -2.13 10.09
CA PHE A 192 6.80 -2.80 10.86
C PHE A 192 7.72 -3.71 10.05
N THR A 193 7.39 -4.01 8.78
CA THR A 193 8.28 -4.85 7.96
C THR A 193 9.58 -4.09 7.66
N THR A 194 10.72 -4.71 7.92
CA THR A 194 12.05 -4.07 7.78
C THR A 194 12.65 -4.35 6.38
N GLU A 195 13.68 -3.59 5.99
CA GLU A 195 14.41 -3.76 4.72
C GLU A 195 15.03 -5.15 4.54
N LYS A 196 15.28 -5.87 5.64
CA LYS A 196 15.86 -7.20 5.62
C LYS A 196 14.77 -8.21 5.23
N PRO A 197 15.02 -9.15 4.30
CA PRO A 197 14.12 -10.28 4.12
C PRO A 197 13.88 -10.90 5.50
N PRO A 198 12.64 -11.32 5.82
CA PRO A 198 12.34 -11.88 7.13
C PRO A 198 13.43 -12.87 7.51
N GLN A 199 14.08 -12.63 8.65
CA GLN A 199 15.16 -13.47 9.19
C GLN A 199 14.61 -14.82 9.72
N PHE A 200 13.43 -15.19 9.26
CA PHE A 200 12.80 -16.47 9.46
C PHE A 200 13.27 -17.35 8.30
N ASP A 201 14.51 -17.86 8.41
CA ASP A 201 14.99 -18.91 7.49
C ASP A 201 14.08 -20.15 7.60
N ASP A 202 13.39 -20.30 8.74
CA ASP A 202 12.28 -21.23 8.96
C ASP A 202 11.03 -20.39 9.34
N GLY A 203 9.93 -20.49 8.60
CA GLY A 203 8.71 -19.70 8.83
C GLY A 203 8.10 -19.86 10.24
N PRO A 204 7.05 -19.09 10.59
CA PRO A 204 6.42 -19.19 11.91
C PRO A 204 6.02 -20.63 12.24
N ALA A 205 6.35 -21.11 13.44
CA ALA A 205 6.18 -22.53 13.81
C ALA A 205 4.75 -23.06 13.61
N TRP A 206 3.74 -22.23 13.86
CA TRP A 206 2.34 -22.57 13.62
C TRP A 206 2.03 -22.78 12.13
N LEU A 207 2.59 -21.95 11.26
CA LEU A 207 2.40 -22.04 9.81
C LEU A 207 3.12 -23.28 9.26
N MET A 208 4.35 -23.52 9.71
CA MET A 208 5.12 -24.72 9.36
C MET A 208 4.40 -26.00 9.81
N TRP A 209 3.75 -25.97 10.98
CA TRP A 209 2.92 -27.07 11.47
C TRP A 209 1.69 -27.31 10.59
N ILE A 210 0.95 -26.26 10.20
CA ILE A 210 -0.20 -26.38 9.28
C ILE A 210 0.22 -26.91 7.91
N MET A 211 1.32 -26.38 7.36
CA MET A 211 1.81 -26.77 6.03
C MET A 211 2.31 -28.22 6.03
N LYS A 212 3.05 -28.63 7.06
CA LYS A 212 3.49 -30.03 7.23
C LYS A 212 2.31 -30.99 7.39
N LYS A 213 1.24 -30.56 8.08
CA LYS A 213 0.00 -31.33 8.25
C LYS A 213 -0.78 -31.46 6.94
N SER A 214 -0.78 -30.42 6.12
CA SER A 214 -1.56 -30.37 4.86
C SER A 214 -0.83 -30.98 3.67
N PHE A 215 0.51 -30.94 3.65
CA PHE A 215 1.34 -31.53 2.58
C PHE A 215 2.55 -32.27 3.18
N PRO A 216 2.36 -33.52 3.67
CA PRO A 216 3.38 -34.26 4.39
C PRO A 216 4.64 -34.62 3.60
N ASN A 217 4.58 -34.59 2.25
CA ASN A 217 5.69 -34.95 1.36
C ASN A 217 6.54 -33.75 0.89
N LYS A 218 6.27 -32.53 1.37
CA LYS A 218 7.04 -31.33 0.99
C LYS A 218 7.78 -30.75 2.18
N ASP A 219 9.09 -30.54 2.01
CA ASP A 219 9.90 -29.80 2.97
C ASP A 219 9.84 -28.29 2.67
N PHE A 220 8.78 -27.65 3.15
CA PHE A 220 8.61 -26.21 3.00
C PHE A 220 9.73 -25.40 3.66
N ALA A 221 10.42 -25.94 4.67
CA ALA A 221 11.53 -25.22 5.30
C ALA A 221 12.73 -25.16 4.34
N ALA A 222 13.04 -26.29 3.69
CA ALA A 222 14.08 -26.31 2.66
C ALA A 222 13.73 -25.42 1.46
N GLU A 223 12.49 -25.46 0.98
CA GLU A 223 12.02 -24.59 -0.12
C GLU A 223 12.13 -23.10 0.26
N LEU A 224 11.70 -22.72 1.47
CA LEU A 224 11.81 -21.36 1.99
C LEU A 224 13.27 -20.88 2.05
N ARG A 225 14.21 -21.73 2.51
CA ARG A 225 15.63 -21.38 2.57
C ARG A 225 16.22 -21.16 1.17
N VAL A 226 15.89 -22.02 0.21
CA VAL A 226 16.33 -21.86 -1.19
C VAL A 226 15.76 -20.59 -1.80
N GLU A 227 14.47 -20.32 -1.59
CA GLU A 227 13.82 -19.11 -2.09
C GLU A 227 14.41 -17.84 -1.44
N ASN A 228 14.65 -17.85 -0.13
CA ASN A 228 15.28 -16.75 0.59
C ASN A 228 16.72 -16.51 0.10
N ALA A 229 17.50 -17.57 -0.15
CA ALA A 229 18.84 -17.46 -0.70
C ALA A 229 18.84 -16.87 -2.12
N LYS A 230 17.89 -17.29 -2.97
CA LYS A 230 17.70 -16.72 -4.31
C LYS A 230 17.33 -15.23 -4.24
N ARG A 231 16.38 -14.86 -3.38
CA ARG A 231 15.98 -13.46 -3.16
C ARG A 231 17.16 -12.60 -2.70
N ARG A 232 18.01 -13.10 -1.80
CA ARG A 232 19.23 -12.38 -1.34
C ARG A 232 20.20 -12.14 -2.50
N ARG A 233 20.41 -13.12 -3.38
CA ARG A 233 21.28 -12.98 -4.57
C ARG A 233 20.71 -11.97 -5.57
N GLU A 234 19.40 -12.00 -5.80
CA GLU A 234 18.72 -11.04 -6.68
C GLU A 234 18.82 -9.61 -6.12
N MET A 235 18.55 -9.42 -4.83
CA MET A 235 18.69 -8.13 -4.15
C MET A 235 20.13 -7.58 -4.29
N ALA A 236 21.15 -8.42 -4.05
CA ALA A 236 22.54 -7.99 -4.19
C ALA A 236 22.89 -7.56 -5.63
N ASN A 237 22.38 -8.28 -6.64
CA ASN A 237 22.57 -7.93 -8.05
C ASN A 237 21.84 -6.62 -8.43
N ASP A 238 20.69 -6.36 -7.82
CA ASP A 238 19.90 -5.15 -8.08
C ASP A 238 20.56 -3.88 -7.52
N GLU A 239 21.37 -4.00 -6.46
CA GLU A 239 22.15 -2.90 -5.88
C GLU A 239 23.40 -2.52 -6.69
N LEU A 240 23.83 -3.37 -7.62
CA LEU A 240 25.02 -3.10 -8.43
C LEU A 240 24.81 -1.88 -9.34
N PRO A 241 25.88 -1.09 -9.58
CA PRO A 241 25.84 -0.04 -10.59
C PRO A 241 25.58 -0.66 -11.97
N GLN A 242 24.89 0.10 -12.82
CA GLN A 242 24.55 -0.30 -14.19
C GLN A 242 25.80 -0.61 -15.01
#